data_AF-V5GWX0-F1
#
_entry.id   AF-V5GWX0-F1
#
_cell.length_a   1.000
_cell.length_b   1.000
_cell.length_c   1.000
_cell.angle_alpha   90.00
_cell.angle_beta   90.00
_cell.angle_gamma   90.00
#
_symmetry.space_group_name_H-M   'P 1'
#
loop_
_entity.id
_entity.type
_entity.pdbx_description
1 polymer ?
#
loop_
_entity_poly.entity_id
_entity_poly.type
_entity_poly.pdbx_seq_one_letter_code
_entity_poly.pdbx_strand_id
1 'polypeptide(L)'
;MNHHKKMDRQNCTYDKLDSMDTDPEVYKRGDDLKLLIEPQKPLFDKIPYAYSTDKPIKKARKKKRVLNTLDTLISIFVVTPCVVGCWRGISQIMDMYEKYFPAWESFSLGMATHIVLALGQDVFHYVVVEKKSKHPVLRLFAWFLMKFYITTFNVISNMIWRAGWILFDRYCGLQNSKFGSAMSEGSSSAIWFTIVCTLILFCLKGLKNTMSPPFSIALDSKDEVFLFSTRYIYKMGEKTSLYILDCLFSVLIVGTLVVFVWRGGWALLDIFVFPEDDVLSAWASLVSFISQTQIPNS
;
A
#
# COMPACT_ATOMS: atom_id res chain seq x y z
N MET A 1 40.18 24.69 -75.52
CA MET A 1 39.86 26.07 -75.09
C MET A 1 38.73 25.98 -74.08
N ASN A 2 38.91 26.60 -72.91
CA ASN A 2 38.09 26.48 -71.70
C ASN A 2 36.61 26.87 -71.86
N HIS A 3 35.75 26.16 -71.12
CA HIS A 3 34.53 26.57 -70.38
C HIS A 3 33.60 25.35 -70.33
N HIS A 4 32.96 24.92 -69.24
CA HIS A 4 32.67 25.48 -67.93
C HIS A 4 32.34 24.29 -66.98
N LYS A 5 32.67 24.39 -65.69
CA LYS A 5 32.38 23.38 -64.65
C LYS A 5 31.35 23.94 -63.65
N LYS A 6 30.45 23.06 -63.16
CA LYS A 6 29.46 23.18 -62.04
C LYS A 6 28.23 24.09 -62.30
N MET A 7 27.01 23.79 -61.85
CA MET A 7 26.56 23.17 -60.59
C MET A 7 25.15 22.56 -60.71
N ASP A 8 24.87 21.54 -59.89
CA ASP A 8 23.58 20.91 -59.62
C ASP A 8 22.53 21.85 -58.99
N ARG A 9 21.24 21.63 -59.30
CA ARG A 9 20.18 21.39 -58.29
C ARG A 9 18.77 21.30 -58.89
N GLN A 10 17.98 20.43 -58.26
CA GLN A 10 16.52 20.43 -58.12
C GLN A 10 15.67 19.83 -59.27
N ASN A 11 14.76 18.97 -58.82
CA ASN A 11 13.53 18.52 -59.47
C ASN A 11 13.64 17.32 -60.42
N CYS A 12 13.79 16.11 -59.85
CA CYS A 12 13.23 14.92 -60.48
C CYS A 12 13.05 13.78 -59.46
N THR A 13 12.04 13.89 -58.60
CA THR A 13 11.47 12.72 -57.90
C THR A 13 10.01 13.00 -57.55
N TYR A 14 9.21 13.35 -58.56
CA TYR A 14 7.74 13.25 -58.48
C TYR A 14 7.18 12.03 -59.23
N ASP A 15 8.03 11.21 -59.87
CA ASP A 15 7.63 10.05 -60.66
C ASP A 15 7.97 8.69 -59.99
N LYS A 16 8.02 8.65 -58.66
CA LYS A 16 8.23 7.38 -57.90
C LYS A 16 7.09 7.06 -56.93
N LEU A 17 5.87 7.48 -57.27
CA LEU A 17 4.67 7.21 -56.48
C LEU A 17 3.79 6.06 -56.98
N ASP A 18 4.11 5.40 -58.10
CA ASP A 18 3.20 4.38 -58.69
C ASP A 18 3.79 2.98 -58.90
N SER A 19 4.85 2.59 -58.17
CA SER A 19 5.33 1.18 -58.26
C SER A 19 6.15 0.70 -57.05
N MET A 20 5.66 0.95 -55.84
CA MET A 20 6.13 0.19 -54.67
C MET A 20 4.99 -0.67 -54.14
N ASP A 21 5.05 -1.93 -54.57
CA ASP A 21 4.33 -3.05 -53.99
C ASP A 21 4.29 -2.93 -52.46
N THR A 22 3.08 -3.02 -51.95
CA THR A 22 2.73 -3.03 -50.53
C THR A 22 3.40 -4.20 -49.82
N ASP A 23 4.50 -3.92 -49.13
CA ASP A 23 5.22 -4.91 -48.31
C ASP A 23 4.47 -5.14 -46.97
N PRO A 24 3.91 -6.34 -46.71
CA PRO A 24 3.11 -6.63 -45.51
C PRO A 24 3.90 -6.62 -44.19
N GLU A 25 5.23 -6.46 -44.22
CA GLU A 25 6.10 -6.36 -43.05
C GLU A 25 5.96 -5.03 -42.29
N VAL A 26 5.58 -3.93 -42.97
CA VAL A 26 5.49 -2.60 -42.33
C VAL A 26 4.24 -2.48 -41.44
N TYR A 27 3.15 -3.18 -41.77
CA TYR A 27 1.93 -3.19 -40.94
C TYR A 27 2.14 -3.89 -39.60
N LYS A 28 2.97 -4.96 -39.56
CA LYS A 28 3.29 -5.68 -38.31
C LYS A 28 4.01 -4.80 -37.28
N ARG A 29 4.91 -3.91 -37.72
CA ARG A 29 5.69 -3.07 -36.80
C ARG A 29 4.84 -1.98 -36.11
N GLY A 30 3.77 -1.51 -36.75
CA GLY A 30 2.82 -0.56 -36.17
C GLY A 30 1.91 -1.17 -35.10
N ASP A 31 1.55 -2.44 -35.28
CA ASP A 31 0.72 -3.20 -34.32
C ASP A 31 1.55 -3.69 -33.13
N ASP A 32 2.81 -4.09 -33.34
CA ASP A 32 3.73 -4.46 -32.26
C ASP A 32 4.02 -3.29 -31.31
N LEU A 33 4.04 -2.05 -31.82
CA LEU A 33 4.25 -0.86 -30.99
C LEU A 33 3.00 -0.45 -30.20
N LYS A 34 1.79 -0.72 -30.73
CA LYS A 34 0.53 -0.54 -29.98
C LYS A 34 0.41 -1.51 -28.81
N LEU A 35 0.95 -2.72 -28.95
CA LEU A 35 0.96 -3.76 -27.92
C LEU A 35 1.87 -3.44 -26.71
N LEU A 36 2.83 -2.55 -26.89
CA LEU A 36 3.74 -2.08 -25.83
C LEU A 36 3.19 -0.84 -25.08
N ILE A 37 2.14 -0.20 -25.59
CA ILE A 37 1.55 1.03 -25.02
C ILE A 37 0.19 0.72 -24.36
N GLU A 38 -0.44 -0.44 -24.64
CA GLU A 38 -1.63 -0.87 -23.90
C GLU A 38 -1.29 -1.22 -22.44
N PRO A 39 -2.11 -0.77 -21.46
CA PRO A 39 -1.99 -1.25 -20.10
C PRO A 39 -2.20 -2.77 -20.12
N GLN A 40 -1.19 -3.52 -19.66
CA GLN A 40 -1.28 -4.97 -19.46
C GLN A 40 -2.53 -5.26 -18.62
N LYS A 41 -3.60 -5.73 -19.27
CA LYS A 41 -4.78 -6.27 -18.59
C LYS A 41 -4.30 -7.39 -17.66
N PRO A 42 -4.87 -7.49 -16.44
CA PRO A 42 -4.46 -8.49 -15.47
C PRO A 42 -4.49 -9.89 -16.09
N LEU A 43 -3.50 -10.70 -15.74
CA LEU A 43 -3.17 -12.05 -16.27
C LEU A 43 -4.29 -13.11 -16.06
N PHE A 44 -5.50 -12.72 -15.68
CA PHE A 44 -6.64 -13.62 -15.43
C PHE A 44 -7.39 -14.03 -16.71
N ASP A 45 -7.19 -13.35 -17.84
CA ASP A 45 -7.96 -13.59 -19.08
C ASP A 45 -7.30 -14.57 -20.07
N LYS A 46 -6.09 -15.10 -19.79
CA LYS A 46 -5.36 -16.01 -20.70
C LYS A 46 -5.37 -17.48 -20.23
N ILE A 47 -6.53 -18.01 -19.87
CA ILE A 47 -6.70 -19.46 -19.69
C ILE A 47 -7.43 -20.00 -20.92
N PRO A 48 -6.81 -20.88 -21.74
CA PRO A 48 -7.50 -21.52 -22.85
C PRO A 48 -8.55 -22.48 -22.28
N TYR A 49 -9.84 -22.11 -22.42
CA TYR A 49 -10.95 -23.00 -22.14
C TYR A 49 -11.03 -24.07 -23.23
N ALA A 50 -10.35 -25.18 -23.01
CA ALA A 50 -10.65 -26.44 -23.65
C ALA A 50 -10.69 -27.53 -22.58
N TYR A 51 -11.88 -27.90 -22.13
CA TYR A 51 -12.21 -29.30 -21.83
C TYR A 51 -13.72 -29.50 -21.63
N SER A 52 -14.28 -30.38 -22.46
CA SER A 52 -15.58 -31.02 -22.26
C SER A 52 -15.49 -32.01 -21.09
N THR A 53 -16.44 -31.95 -20.15
CA THR A 53 -17.19 -33.09 -19.58
C THR A 53 -18.05 -32.62 -18.39
N ASP A 54 -19.33 -32.99 -18.45
CA ASP A 54 -20.36 -32.59 -17.51
C ASP A 54 -20.20 -33.25 -16.12
N LYS A 55 -19.78 -32.41 -15.16
CA LYS A 55 -19.90 -32.46 -13.67
C LYS A 55 -18.66 -32.90 -12.86
N PRO A 56 -18.45 -32.28 -11.65
CA PRO A 56 -19.36 -31.36 -10.97
C PRO A 56 -18.68 -30.02 -10.62
N ILE A 57 -18.99 -28.98 -11.39
CA ILE A 57 -18.80 -27.56 -11.04
C ILE A 57 -19.28 -27.29 -9.59
N LYS A 58 -20.32 -28.00 -9.13
CA LYS A 58 -20.84 -27.94 -7.74
C LYS A 58 -19.85 -28.43 -6.67
N LYS A 59 -19.09 -29.50 -6.91
CA LYS A 59 -18.13 -30.05 -5.92
C LYS A 59 -16.88 -29.17 -5.84
N ALA A 60 -16.42 -28.65 -6.98
CA ALA A 60 -15.37 -27.63 -7.03
C ALA A 60 -15.80 -26.34 -6.32
N ARG A 61 -17.04 -25.87 -6.51
CA ARG A 61 -17.61 -24.70 -5.82
C ARG A 61 -17.75 -24.92 -4.30
N LYS A 62 -18.17 -26.11 -3.86
CA LYS A 62 -18.25 -26.46 -2.43
C LYS A 62 -16.85 -26.52 -1.80
N LYS A 63 -15.86 -27.12 -2.47
CA LYS A 63 -14.45 -27.12 -2.04
C LYS A 63 -13.91 -25.70 -1.93
N LYS A 64 -14.13 -24.85 -2.94
CA LYS A 64 -13.75 -23.42 -2.91
C LYS A 64 -14.39 -22.66 -1.75
N ARG A 65 -15.67 -22.91 -1.46
CA ARG A 65 -16.38 -22.28 -0.33
C ARG A 65 -15.81 -22.71 1.03
N VAL A 66 -15.53 -24.00 1.21
CA VAL A 66 -14.91 -24.51 2.45
C VAL A 66 -13.50 -23.94 2.64
N LEU A 67 -12.69 -23.89 1.59
CA LEU A 67 -11.36 -23.27 1.66
C LEU A 67 -11.46 -21.80 2.04
N ASN A 68 -12.37 -21.04 1.43
CA ASN A 68 -12.55 -19.63 1.75
C ASN A 68 -13.00 -19.39 3.20
N THR A 69 -13.91 -20.24 3.71
CA THR A 69 -14.33 -20.17 5.12
C THR A 69 -13.18 -20.49 6.05
N LEU A 70 -12.39 -21.54 5.77
CA LEU A 70 -11.21 -21.86 6.58
C LEU A 70 -10.17 -20.75 6.56
N ASP A 71 -9.88 -20.18 5.40
CA ASP A 71 -8.95 -19.06 5.23
C ASP A 71 -9.40 -17.83 6.02
N THR A 72 -10.71 -17.53 6.00
CA THR A 72 -11.30 -16.46 6.81
C THR A 72 -11.15 -16.74 8.31
N LEU A 73 -11.40 -17.97 8.76
CA LEU A 73 -11.28 -18.34 10.18
C LEU A 73 -9.82 -18.25 10.65
N ILE A 74 -8.87 -18.75 9.85
CA ILE A 74 -7.43 -18.63 10.15
C ILE A 74 -7.03 -17.16 10.21
N SER A 75 -7.52 -16.35 9.27
CA SER A 75 -7.26 -14.90 9.21
C SER A 75 -7.75 -14.17 10.46
N ILE A 76 -8.95 -14.49 10.94
CA ILE A 76 -9.57 -13.84 12.10
C ILE A 76 -8.95 -14.31 13.41
N PHE A 77 -8.77 -15.61 13.60
CA PHE A 77 -8.43 -16.18 14.91
C PHE A 77 -6.93 -16.43 15.11
N VAL A 78 -6.14 -16.45 14.04
CA VAL A 78 -4.69 -16.75 14.13
C VAL A 78 -3.87 -15.60 13.59
N VAL A 79 -4.08 -15.19 12.34
CA VAL A 79 -3.24 -14.17 11.70
C VAL A 79 -3.43 -12.83 12.39
N THR A 80 -4.67 -12.40 12.57
CA THR A 80 -5.00 -11.10 13.17
C THR A 80 -4.43 -10.94 14.59
N PRO A 81 -4.68 -11.85 15.56
CA PRO A 81 -4.14 -11.68 16.91
C PRO A 81 -2.61 -11.69 16.95
N CYS A 82 -1.96 -12.49 16.10
CA CYS A 82 -0.50 -12.50 15.99
C CYS A 82 0.04 -11.16 15.47
N VAL A 83 -0.60 -10.58 14.46
CA VAL A 83 -0.21 -9.28 13.90
C VAL A 83 -0.39 -8.17 14.96
N VAL A 84 -1.55 -8.11 15.60
CA VAL A 84 -1.83 -7.11 16.65
C VAL A 84 -0.88 -7.29 17.84
N GLY A 85 -0.61 -8.52 18.27
CA GLY A 85 0.35 -8.82 19.32
C GLY A 85 1.78 -8.37 18.98
N CYS A 86 2.19 -8.55 17.73
CA CYS A 86 3.48 -8.06 17.24
C CYS A 86 3.57 -6.53 17.29
N TRP A 87 2.55 -5.82 16.78
CA TRP A 87 2.49 -4.35 16.81
C TRP A 87 2.51 -3.81 18.23
N ARG A 88 1.65 -4.37 19.11
CA ARG A 88 1.57 -3.99 20.51
C ARG A 88 2.88 -4.23 21.23
N GLY A 89 3.53 -5.37 20.98
CA GLY A 89 4.83 -5.73 21.57
C GLY A 89 5.95 -4.79 21.15
N ILE A 90 6.05 -4.45 19.86
CA ILE A 90 7.03 -3.47 19.37
C ILE A 90 6.82 -2.10 20.01
N SER A 91 5.56 -1.65 20.03
CA SER A 91 5.19 -0.37 20.67
C SER A 91 5.53 -0.37 22.16
N GLN A 92 5.24 -1.47 22.88
CA GLN A 92 5.56 -1.62 24.30
C GLN A 92 7.06 -1.58 24.59
N ILE A 93 7.87 -2.18 23.72
CA ILE A 93 9.33 -2.09 23.83
C ILE A 93 9.76 -0.63 23.71
N MET A 94 9.24 0.12 22.72
CA MET A 94 9.54 1.54 22.58
C MET A 94 9.06 2.38 23.77
N ASP A 95 7.93 2.01 24.42
CA ASP A 95 7.46 2.64 25.65
C ASP A 95 8.39 2.38 26.83
N MET A 96 8.90 1.15 27.00
CA MET A 96 9.88 0.84 28.05
C MET A 96 11.19 1.62 27.88
N TYR A 97 11.56 1.92 26.63
CA TYR A 97 12.75 2.68 26.27
C TYR A 97 12.39 4.11 25.81
N GLU A 98 11.37 4.74 26.40
CA GLU A 98 10.87 6.07 26.00
C GLU A 98 11.97 7.13 25.88
N LYS A 99 12.98 7.08 26.77
CA LYS A 99 14.14 7.99 26.73
C LYS A 99 14.89 7.95 25.39
N TYR A 100 14.96 6.79 24.75
CA TYR A 100 15.61 6.60 23.46
C TYR A 100 14.66 6.84 22.28
N PHE A 101 13.36 6.79 22.52
CA PHE A 101 12.31 6.98 21.51
C PHE A 101 11.36 8.13 21.89
N PRO A 102 11.86 9.37 22.01
CA PRO A 102 11.01 10.54 22.23
C PRO A 102 10.13 10.80 21.00
N ALA A 103 8.96 11.38 21.23
CA ALA A 103 7.88 11.38 20.24
C ALA A 103 8.24 12.13 18.95
N TRP A 104 8.86 13.31 19.01
CA TRP A 104 9.09 14.12 17.82
C TRP A 104 10.18 13.53 16.92
N GLU A 105 11.23 13.04 17.56
CA GLU A 105 12.41 12.43 16.95
C GLU A 105 12.02 11.10 16.34
N SER A 106 11.25 10.28 17.05
CA SER A 106 10.73 9.00 16.55
C SER A 106 9.79 9.21 15.36
N PHE A 107 8.90 10.20 15.44
CA PHE A 107 8.00 10.54 14.33
C PHE A 107 8.79 11.02 13.10
N SER A 108 9.72 11.95 13.29
CA SER A 108 10.51 12.55 12.21
C SER A 108 11.46 11.54 11.56
N LEU A 109 12.16 10.74 12.36
CA LEU A 109 13.03 9.67 11.86
C LEU A 109 12.23 8.61 11.12
N GLY A 110 11.09 8.22 11.67
CA GLY A 110 10.21 7.24 11.04
C GLY A 110 9.71 7.72 9.68
N MET A 111 9.26 8.97 9.64
CA MET A 111 8.77 9.62 8.43
C MET A 111 9.85 9.77 7.37
N ALA A 112 11.03 10.25 7.74
CA ALA A 112 12.17 10.36 6.84
C ALA A 112 12.54 8.99 6.25
N THR A 113 12.55 7.95 7.09
CA THR A 113 12.87 6.59 6.61
C THR A 113 11.79 6.05 5.69
N HIS A 114 10.50 6.27 5.98
CA HIS A 114 9.41 5.91 5.05
C HIS A 114 9.54 6.64 3.73
N ILE A 115 9.91 7.92 3.71
CA ILE A 115 10.14 8.67 2.46
C ILE A 115 11.31 8.06 1.67
N VAL A 116 12.41 7.71 2.33
CA VAL A 116 13.57 7.09 1.66
C VAL A 116 13.19 5.74 1.06
N LEU A 117 12.52 4.87 1.83
CA LEU A 117 12.01 3.60 1.32
C LEU A 117 10.97 3.80 0.22
N ALA A 118 10.18 4.88 0.34
CA ALA A 118 9.15 5.21 -0.62
C ALA A 118 9.76 5.59 -1.98
N LEU A 119 10.72 6.49 -1.99
CA LEU A 119 11.42 6.91 -3.20
C LEU A 119 12.25 5.78 -3.84
N GLY A 120 12.70 4.82 -3.02
CA GLY A 120 13.52 3.69 -3.45
C GLY A 120 12.73 2.44 -3.90
N GLN A 121 11.40 2.39 -3.76
CA GLN A 121 10.64 1.15 -3.99
C GLN A 121 10.88 0.53 -5.37
N ASP A 122 10.89 1.34 -6.42
CA ASP A 122 10.93 0.85 -7.79
C ASP A 122 12.30 0.24 -8.08
N VAL A 123 13.35 0.84 -7.51
CA VAL A 123 14.72 0.34 -7.60
C VAL A 123 14.85 -0.97 -6.84
N PHE A 124 14.34 -1.04 -5.60
CA PHE A 124 14.38 -2.29 -4.82
C PHE A 124 13.58 -3.40 -5.49
N HIS A 125 12.39 -3.08 -5.98
CA HIS A 125 11.55 -4.02 -6.70
C HIS A 125 12.23 -4.55 -7.96
N TYR A 126 12.75 -3.66 -8.81
CA TYR A 126 13.45 -4.03 -10.03
C TYR A 126 14.68 -4.91 -9.75
N VAL A 127 15.51 -4.52 -8.78
CA VAL A 127 16.78 -5.22 -8.50
C VAL A 127 16.55 -6.58 -7.84
N VAL A 128 15.63 -6.68 -6.89
CA VAL A 128 15.46 -7.87 -6.03
C VAL A 128 14.45 -8.84 -6.60
N VAL A 129 13.36 -8.35 -7.20
CA VAL A 129 12.25 -9.17 -7.67
C VAL A 129 12.32 -9.39 -9.18
N GLU A 130 12.38 -8.31 -9.97
CA GLU A 130 12.31 -8.38 -11.43
C GLU A 130 13.60 -8.96 -12.04
N LYS A 131 14.76 -8.46 -11.61
CA LYS A 131 16.08 -8.94 -12.04
C LYS A 131 16.52 -10.17 -11.25
N LYS A 132 15.67 -11.18 -11.23
CA LYS A 132 15.88 -12.40 -10.44
C LYS A 132 17.17 -13.13 -10.84
N SER A 133 18.12 -13.22 -9.89
CA SER A 133 19.37 -13.95 -10.12
C SER A 133 19.13 -15.46 -10.23
N LYS A 134 19.84 -16.11 -11.16
CA LYS A 134 19.84 -17.57 -11.30
C LYS A 134 20.71 -18.25 -10.23
N HIS A 135 21.69 -17.54 -9.66
CA HIS A 135 22.60 -18.11 -8.66
C HIS A 135 21.90 -18.35 -7.32
N PRO A 136 22.06 -19.54 -6.71
CA PRO A 136 21.35 -19.91 -5.48
C PRO A 136 21.69 -19.00 -4.29
N VAL A 137 22.96 -18.61 -4.14
CA VAL A 137 23.40 -17.71 -3.05
C VAL A 137 22.75 -16.34 -3.17
N LEU A 138 22.71 -15.77 -4.39
CA LEU A 138 22.07 -14.48 -4.63
C LEU A 138 20.55 -14.54 -4.44
N ARG A 139 19.90 -15.68 -4.73
CA ARG A 139 18.47 -15.90 -4.40
C ARG A 139 18.22 -15.96 -2.90
N LEU A 140 19.10 -16.63 -2.16
CA LEU A 140 19.01 -16.69 -0.70
C LEU A 140 19.21 -15.29 -0.09
N PHE A 141 20.21 -14.55 -0.58
CA PHE A 141 20.44 -13.17 -0.16
C PHE A 141 19.24 -12.26 -0.45
N ALA A 142 18.67 -12.32 -1.67
CA ALA A 142 17.46 -11.58 -2.02
C ALA A 142 16.28 -11.93 -1.10
N TRP A 143 16.12 -13.20 -0.72
CA TRP A 143 15.11 -13.63 0.23
C TRP A 143 15.33 -13.03 1.64
N PHE A 144 16.56 -13.05 2.14
CA PHE A 144 16.88 -12.39 3.41
C PHE A 144 16.63 -10.88 3.36
N LEU A 145 17.01 -10.23 2.26
CA LEU A 145 16.81 -8.79 2.07
C LEU A 145 15.32 -8.42 2.09
N MET A 146 14.45 -9.21 1.43
CA MET A 146 13.00 -9.02 1.49
C MET A 146 12.46 -9.14 2.92
N LYS A 147 12.89 -10.16 3.68
CA LYS A 147 12.45 -10.34 5.08
C LYS A 147 12.95 -9.24 6.01
N PHE A 148 14.19 -8.82 5.82
CA PHE A 148 14.77 -7.70 6.54
C PHE A 148 14.02 -6.40 6.25
N TYR A 149 13.68 -6.14 4.99
CA TYR A 149 12.88 -4.99 4.58
C TYR A 149 11.50 -4.98 5.25
N ILE A 150 10.75 -6.09 5.17
CA ILE A 150 9.41 -6.20 5.79
C ILE A 150 9.48 -5.95 7.31
N THR A 151 10.45 -6.55 7.98
CA THR A 151 10.62 -6.40 9.43
C THR A 151 10.97 -4.96 9.81
N THR A 152 11.89 -4.35 9.06
CA THR A 152 12.30 -2.96 9.26
C THR A 152 11.13 -2.02 9.04
N PHE A 153 10.38 -2.20 7.96
CA PHE A 153 9.19 -1.42 7.66
C PHE A 153 8.17 -1.53 8.79
N ASN A 154 7.88 -2.75 9.28
CA ASN A 154 6.97 -2.97 10.41
C ASN A 154 7.40 -2.21 11.67
N VAL A 155 8.68 -2.24 12.05
CA VAL A 155 9.20 -1.53 13.22
C VAL A 155 9.06 -0.02 13.05
N ILE A 156 9.45 0.51 11.89
CA ILE A 156 9.39 1.95 11.62
C ILE A 156 7.94 2.43 11.55
N SER A 157 7.02 1.66 10.97
CA SER A 157 5.60 2.03 10.92
C SER A 157 5.02 2.07 12.33
N ASN A 158 5.32 1.08 13.18
CA ASN A 158 4.92 1.11 14.59
C ASN A 158 5.50 2.32 15.33
N MET A 159 6.74 2.71 15.02
CA MET A 159 7.37 3.90 15.60
C MET A 159 6.63 5.20 15.23
N ILE A 160 6.24 5.37 13.96
CA ILE A 160 5.44 6.53 13.52
C ILE A 160 4.06 6.52 14.18
N TRP A 161 3.39 5.35 14.21
CA TRP A 161 2.05 5.22 14.78
C TRP A 161 2.04 5.57 16.27
N ARG A 162 2.95 4.96 17.05
CA ARG A 162 3.14 5.26 18.47
C ARG A 162 3.43 6.74 18.69
N ALA A 163 4.41 7.28 17.98
CA ALA A 163 4.79 8.68 18.13
C ALA A 163 3.63 9.61 17.76
N GLY A 164 2.93 9.31 16.66
CA GLY A 164 1.74 10.06 16.23
C GLY A 164 0.61 10.04 17.26
N TRP A 165 0.40 8.92 17.96
CA TRP A 165 -0.57 8.87 19.07
C TRP A 165 -0.16 9.77 20.23
N ILE A 166 1.12 9.74 20.64
CA ILE A 166 1.63 10.62 21.71
C ILE A 166 1.49 12.09 21.32
N LEU A 167 1.80 12.44 20.07
CA LEU A 167 1.65 13.80 19.57
C LEU A 167 0.18 14.23 19.50
N PHE A 168 -0.69 13.35 19.01
CA PHE A 168 -2.14 13.59 18.98
C PHE A 168 -2.67 13.89 20.37
N ASP A 169 -2.34 13.05 21.36
CA ASP A 169 -2.81 13.21 22.73
C ASP A 169 -2.32 14.52 23.33
N ARG A 170 -1.04 14.85 23.12
CA ARG A 170 -0.42 16.09 23.62
C ARG A 170 -1.07 17.34 23.03
N TYR A 171 -1.33 17.37 21.72
CA TYR A 171 -1.90 18.56 21.07
C TYR A 171 -3.40 18.69 21.23
N CYS A 172 -4.11 17.57 21.29
CA CYS A 172 -5.54 17.57 21.51
C CYS A 172 -5.91 17.68 22.99
N GLY A 173 -4.92 17.69 23.90
CA GLY A 173 -5.16 17.75 25.35
C GLY A 173 -5.87 16.51 25.89
N LEU A 174 -5.72 15.38 25.22
CA LEU A 174 -6.42 14.14 25.56
C LEU A 174 -5.82 13.54 26.83
N GLN A 175 -6.64 13.42 27.86
CA GLN A 175 -6.24 12.79 29.12
C GLN A 175 -6.59 11.31 29.08
N ASN A 176 -5.65 10.47 29.50
CA ASN A 176 -5.87 9.02 29.58
C ASN A 176 -5.97 8.60 31.06
N SER A 177 -6.82 7.61 31.34
CA SER A 177 -6.95 6.99 32.65
C SER A 177 -5.66 6.27 33.05
N LYS A 178 -5.57 5.82 34.31
CA LYS A 178 -4.44 4.99 34.78
C LYS A 178 -4.26 3.69 33.98
N PHE A 179 -5.34 3.24 33.32
CA PHE A 179 -5.36 2.04 32.48
C PHE A 179 -5.17 2.36 30.99
N GLY A 180 -5.06 3.64 30.61
CA GLY A 180 -4.75 4.08 29.25
C GLY A 180 -5.98 4.46 28.41
N SER A 181 -7.20 4.37 28.95
CA SER A 181 -8.45 4.73 28.25
C SER A 181 -8.63 6.25 28.19
N ALA A 182 -9.13 6.78 27.07
CA ALA A 182 -9.37 8.22 26.96
C ALA A 182 -10.51 8.69 27.89
N MET A 183 -10.27 9.76 28.65
CA MET A 183 -11.25 10.37 29.57
C MET A 183 -12.12 11.40 28.84
N SER A 184 -13.39 11.55 29.22
CA SER A 184 -14.29 12.53 28.59
C SER A 184 -13.86 13.99 28.85
N GLU A 185 -13.25 14.25 30.01
CA GLU A 185 -12.75 15.57 30.39
C GLU A 185 -11.56 15.99 29.51
N GLY A 186 -11.70 17.09 28.77
CA GLY A 186 -10.66 17.61 27.87
C GLY A 186 -10.67 17.02 26.46
N SER A 187 -11.59 16.10 26.14
CA SER A 187 -11.63 15.40 24.85
C SER A 187 -12.26 16.15 23.68
N SER A 188 -12.87 17.33 23.91
CA SER A 188 -13.60 18.06 22.85
C SER A 188 -12.72 18.41 21.65
N SER A 189 -11.47 18.81 21.87
CA SER A 189 -10.48 19.09 20.82
C SER A 189 -10.11 17.84 20.03
N ALA A 190 -9.93 16.70 20.70
CA ALA A 190 -9.64 15.42 20.05
C ALA A 190 -10.78 15.00 19.11
N ILE A 191 -12.04 15.08 19.58
CA ILE A 191 -13.22 14.72 18.79
C ILE A 191 -13.31 15.56 17.50
N TRP A 192 -13.21 16.90 17.63
CA TRP A 192 -13.25 17.79 16.48
C TRP A 192 -12.10 17.52 15.49
N PHE A 193 -10.90 17.33 16.01
CA PHE A 193 -9.73 17.05 15.19
C PHE A 193 -9.87 15.71 14.43
N THR A 194 -10.41 14.68 15.06
CA THR A 194 -10.73 13.39 14.42
C THR A 194 -11.78 13.53 13.32
N ILE A 195 -12.85 14.30 13.54
CA ILE A 195 -13.88 14.57 12.52
C ILE A 195 -13.24 15.27 11.32
N VAL A 196 -12.44 16.31 11.55
CA VAL A 196 -11.75 17.03 10.47
C VAL A 196 -10.81 16.10 9.70
N CYS A 197 -9.98 15.30 10.38
CA CYS A 197 -9.08 14.35 9.72
C CYS A 197 -9.84 13.31 8.89
N THR A 198 -10.98 12.83 9.40
CA THR A 198 -11.84 11.86 8.70
C THR A 198 -12.47 12.49 7.45
N LEU A 199 -12.97 13.72 7.55
CA LEU A 199 -13.52 14.46 6.41
C LEU A 199 -12.46 14.72 5.34
N ILE A 200 -11.24 15.08 5.74
CA ILE A 200 -10.12 15.23 4.79
C ILE A 200 -9.85 13.88 4.11
N LEU A 201 -9.73 12.77 4.85
CA LEU A 201 -9.54 11.44 4.23
C LEU A 201 -10.68 11.05 3.30
N PHE A 202 -11.93 11.37 3.65
CA PHE A 202 -13.09 11.14 2.79
C PHE A 202 -12.98 11.93 1.47
N CYS A 203 -12.71 13.23 1.54
CA CYS A 203 -12.51 14.08 0.36
C CYS A 203 -11.34 13.60 -0.51
N LEU A 204 -10.29 13.10 0.13
CA LEU A 204 -9.13 12.53 -0.52
C LEU A 204 -9.34 11.09 -1.02
N LYS A 205 -10.55 10.51 -0.86
CA LYS A 205 -10.90 9.12 -1.18
C LYS A 205 -9.96 8.09 -0.51
N GLY A 206 -9.39 8.44 0.63
CA GLY A 206 -8.39 7.67 1.37
C GLY A 206 -8.94 6.80 2.49
N LEU A 207 -10.27 6.70 2.66
CA LEU A 207 -10.86 5.94 3.79
C LEU A 207 -10.47 4.46 3.81
N LYS A 208 -10.22 3.83 2.66
CA LYS A 208 -9.75 2.43 2.64
C LYS A 208 -8.42 2.23 3.37
N ASN A 209 -7.63 3.29 3.57
CA ASN A 209 -6.36 3.23 4.28
C ASN A 209 -6.55 3.12 5.80
N THR A 210 -7.78 3.31 6.31
CA THR A 210 -8.09 3.03 7.73
C THR A 210 -8.44 1.56 7.96
N MET A 211 -8.51 0.73 6.91
CA MET A 211 -8.75 -0.71 7.08
C MET A 211 -7.53 -1.40 7.69
N SER A 212 -7.78 -2.32 8.62
CA SER A 212 -6.79 -3.17 9.28
C SER A 212 -7.08 -4.64 8.95
N PRO A 213 -6.27 -5.62 9.43
CA PRO A 213 -6.68 -7.04 9.40
C PRO A 213 -8.07 -7.22 10.05
N PRO A 214 -8.81 -8.33 9.86
CA PRO A 214 -8.62 -9.34 8.81
C PRO A 214 -8.99 -8.83 7.41
N PHE A 215 -9.51 -7.60 7.28
CA PHE A 215 -9.97 -7.05 6.00
C PHE A 215 -8.82 -6.74 5.04
N SER A 216 -7.67 -6.33 5.59
CA SER A 216 -6.43 -6.10 4.85
C SER A 216 -5.35 -7.06 5.35
N ILE A 217 -5.15 -8.18 4.65
CA ILE A 217 -4.04 -9.11 4.88
C ILE A 217 -3.17 -9.10 3.65
N ALA A 218 -1.97 -8.55 3.79
CA ALA A 218 -0.91 -8.67 2.80
C ALA A 218 -0.14 -9.97 3.08
N LEU A 219 -0.12 -10.87 2.09
CA LEU A 219 0.73 -12.05 2.15
C LEU A 219 2.11 -11.71 1.60
N ASP A 220 3.15 -12.33 2.15
CA ASP A 220 4.54 -12.21 1.71
C ASP A 220 4.80 -12.91 0.36
N SER A 221 3.95 -12.66 -0.63
CA SER A 221 4.12 -13.10 -2.02
C SER A 221 5.32 -12.38 -2.62
N LYS A 222 6.17 -13.12 -3.35
CA LYS A 222 7.48 -12.65 -3.84
C LYS A 222 7.39 -11.46 -4.81
N ASP A 223 6.22 -11.20 -5.37
CA ASP A 223 6.08 -10.38 -6.56
C ASP A 223 5.71 -8.92 -6.25
N GLU A 224 5.43 -8.54 -5.00
CA GLU A 224 5.00 -7.16 -4.66
C GLU A 224 5.60 -6.59 -3.36
N VAL A 225 6.60 -7.27 -2.76
CA VAL A 225 7.13 -6.95 -1.41
C VAL A 225 7.57 -5.49 -1.22
N PHE A 226 8.11 -4.87 -2.27
CA PHE A 226 8.66 -3.51 -2.20
C PHE A 226 7.69 -2.44 -2.71
N LEU A 227 6.61 -2.84 -3.38
CA LEU A 227 5.69 -1.91 -4.02
C LEU A 227 4.66 -1.42 -3.00
N PHE A 228 4.50 -0.11 -2.89
CA PHE A 228 3.39 0.50 -2.17
C PHE A 228 2.50 1.26 -3.15
N SER A 229 1.19 1.12 -2.99
CA SER A 229 0.24 1.85 -3.81
C SER A 229 0.31 3.35 -3.48
N THR A 230 0.99 4.13 -4.32
CA THR A 230 0.89 5.59 -4.28
C THR A 230 -0.43 6.05 -4.90
N ARG A 231 -0.87 7.27 -4.55
CA ARG A 231 -2.18 7.76 -4.99
C ARG A 231 -2.26 7.98 -6.49
N TYR A 232 -1.21 8.53 -7.08
CA TYR A 232 -1.22 8.95 -8.48
C TYR A 232 -0.46 8.00 -9.42
N ILE A 233 0.14 6.93 -8.88
CA ILE A 233 0.75 5.80 -9.61
C ILE A 233 1.62 6.31 -10.77
N TYR A 234 2.59 7.17 -10.46
CA TYR A 234 3.60 7.57 -11.44
C TYR A 234 4.74 6.55 -11.47
N LYS A 235 5.28 6.26 -12.66
CA LYS A 235 6.51 5.49 -12.79
C LYS A 235 7.71 6.42 -12.78
N MET A 236 8.81 5.99 -12.15
CA MET A 236 10.11 6.62 -12.30
C MET A 236 10.50 6.66 -13.79
N GLY A 237 10.52 7.86 -14.39
CA GLY A 237 10.94 8.06 -15.79
C GLY A 237 10.12 9.08 -16.58
N GLU A 238 8.81 9.24 -16.29
CA GLU A 238 7.97 10.19 -17.06
C GLU A 238 7.99 11.60 -16.46
N LYS A 239 7.79 11.72 -15.13
CA LYS A 239 7.77 12.99 -14.39
C LYS A 239 8.27 12.78 -12.95
N THR A 240 9.59 12.76 -12.77
CA THR A 240 10.24 12.50 -11.46
C THR A 240 9.74 13.42 -10.35
N SER A 241 9.43 14.68 -10.64
CA SER A 241 8.88 15.61 -9.65
C SER A 241 7.48 15.22 -9.15
N LEU A 242 6.60 14.75 -10.04
CA LEU A 242 5.28 14.27 -9.67
C LEU A 242 5.35 12.97 -8.88
N TYR A 243 6.27 12.08 -9.21
CA TYR A 243 6.52 10.87 -8.44
C TYR A 243 6.97 11.19 -7.01
N ILE A 244 7.96 12.07 -6.86
CA ILE A 244 8.46 12.49 -5.54
C ILE A 244 7.31 13.12 -4.74
N LEU A 245 6.54 14.00 -5.37
CA LEU A 245 5.40 14.65 -4.72
C LEU A 245 4.30 13.65 -4.33
N ASP A 246 4.02 12.64 -5.16
CA ASP A 246 3.06 11.58 -4.86
C ASP A 246 3.52 10.72 -3.67
N CYS A 247 4.81 10.37 -3.61
CA CYS A 247 5.40 9.66 -2.47
C CYS A 247 5.32 10.49 -1.19
N LEU A 248 5.77 11.75 -1.25
CA LEU A 248 5.72 12.67 -0.10
C LEU A 248 4.29 12.89 0.37
N PHE A 249 3.35 13.13 -0.54
CA PHE A 249 1.96 13.33 -0.21
C PHE A 249 1.35 12.09 0.44
N SER A 250 1.60 10.90 -0.11
CA SER A 250 1.08 9.64 0.42
C SER A 250 1.63 9.35 1.82
N VAL A 251 2.93 9.55 2.04
CA VAL A 251 3.59 9.25 3.31
C VAL A 251 3.27 10.33 4.37
N LEU A 252 3.45 11.61 4.05
CA LEU A 252 3.29 12.72 5.00
C LEU A 252 1.84 13.04 5.33
N ILE A 253 0.97 13.11 4.31
CA ILE A 253 -0.40 13.58 4.49
C ILE A 253 -1.31 12.41 4.79
N VAL A 254 -1.37 11.43 3.88
CA VAL A 254 -2.31 10.30 4.02
C VAL A 254 -1.92 9.41 5.21
N GLY A 255 -0.64 9.07 5.35
CA GLY A 255 -0.15 8.28 6.47
C GLY A 255 -0.48 8.90 7.83
N THR A 256 -0.16 10.19 8.02
CA THR A 256 -0.42 10.90 9.28
C THR A 256 -1.91 11.03 9.58
N LEU A 257 -2.74 11.33 8.57
CA LEU A 257 -4.19 11.41 8.76
C LEU A 257 -4.78 10.07 9.23
N VAL A 258 -4.32 8.94 8.68
CA VAL A 258 -4.78 7.61 9.09
C VAL A 258 -4.45 7.34 10.57
N VAL A 259 -3.24 7.68 11.01
CA VAL A 259 -2.82 7.52 12.41
C VAL A 259 -3.74 8.32 13.35
N PHE A 260 -4.05 9.56 13.00
CA PHE A 260 -4.91 10.43 13.80
C PHE A 260 -6.38 10.00 13.81
N VAL A 261 -6.91 9.52 12.68
CA VAL A 261 -8.27 8.97 12.63
C VAL A 261 -8.38 7.72 13.50
N TRP A 262 -7.37 6.83 13.46
CA TRP A 262 -7.36 5.66 14.32
C TRP A 262 -7.28 6.02 15.80
N ARG A 263 -6.35 6.92 16.19
CA ARG A 263 -6.24 7.35 17.59
C ARG A 263 -7.52 7.98 18.11
N GLY A 264 -8.12 8.84 17.29
CA GLY A 264 -9.40 9.47 17.54
C GLY A 264 -10.55 8.47 17.65
N GLY A 265 -10.58 7.47 16.76
CA GLY A 265 -11.54 6.37 16.82
C GLY A 265 -11.47 5.61 18.14
N TRP A 266 -10.27 5.27 18.61
CA TRP A 266 -10.09 4.66 19.94
C TRP A 266 -10.60 5.58 21.06
N ALA A 267 -10.26 6.87 21.02
CA ALA A 267 -10.71 7.81 22.03
C ALA A 267 -12.25 7.91 22.07
N LEU A 268 -12.90 7.93 20.91
CA LEU A 268 -14.36 7.95 20.81
C LEU A 268 -14.99 6.67 21.37
N LEU A 269 -14.39 5.51 21.13
CA LEU A 269 -14.87 4.24 21.69
C LEU A 269 -14.81 4.25 23.22
N ASP A 270 -13.68 4.70 23.79
CA ASP A 270 -13.49 4.80 25.24
C ASP A 270 -14.51 5.76 25.88
N ILE A 271 -14.76 6.92 25.25
CA ILE A 271 -15.64 7.97 25.81
C ILE A 271 -17.13 7.60 25.69
N PHE A 272 -17.56 7.13 24.51
CA PHE A 272 -19.00 6.99 24.22
C PHE A 272 -19.54 5.59 24.43
N VAL A 273 -18.71 4.55 24.29
CA VAL A 273 -19.20 3.17 24.30
C VAL A 273 -18.97 2.52 25.67
N PHE A 274 -17.89 2.84 26.39
CA PHE A 274 -17.57 2.25 27.69
C PHE A 274 -16.97 3.26 28.69
N PRO A 275 -17.77 4.24 29.15
CA PRO A 275 -17.27 5.32 30.01
C PRO A 275 -16.83 4.86 31.43
N GLU A 276 -17.22 3.66 31.90
CA GLU A 276 -16.96 3.20 33.28
C GLU A 276 -16.25 1.84 33.39
N ASP A 277 -15.89 1.19 32.27
CA ASP A 277 -15.26 -0.14 32.31
C ASP A 277 -14.11 -0.26 31.31
N ASP A 278 -12.90 0.01 31.81
CA ASP A 278 -11.64 -0.05 31.07
C ASP A 278 -11.41 -1.43 30.41
N VAL A 279 -11.93 -2.51 31.01
CA VAL A 279 -11.78 -3.87 30.50
C VAL A 279 -12.73 -4.09 29.31
N LEU A 280 -13.96 -3.61 29.40
CA LEU A 280 -14.91 -3.65 28.28
C LEU A 280 -14.49 -2.73 27.13
N SER A 281 -13.86 -1.58 27.38
CA SER A 281 -13.25 -0.75 26.32
C SER A 281 -12.21 -1.53 25.52
N ALA A 282 -11.32 -2.26 26.21
CA ALA A 282 -10.31 -3.09 25.56
C ALA A 282 -10.93 -4.26 24.77
N TRP A 283 -12.00 -4.89 25.30
CA TRP A 283 -12.72 -5.95 24.59
C TRP A 283 -13.55 -5.44 23.42
N ALA A 284 -14.21 -4.29 23.54
CA ALA A 284 -14.99 -3.72 22.46
C ALA A 284 -14.15 -3.08 21.37
N SER A 285 -12.94 -2.64 21.73
CA SER A 285 -11.88 -2.33 20.80
C SER A 285 -11.53 -3.53 19.93
N LEU A 286 -11.40 -4.71 20.56
CA LEU A 286 -11.18 -5.97 19.87
C LEU A 286 -12.43 -6.43 19.08
N VAL A 287 -13.64 -6.18 19.57
CA VAL A 287 -14.90 -6.60 18.91
C VAL A 287 -15.32 -5.67 17.78
N SER A 288 -15.10 -4.36 17.86
CA SER A 288 -15.38 -3.41 16.78
C SER A 288 -14.55 -3.70 15.53
N PHE A 289 -13.33 -4.19 15.75
CA PHE A 289 -12.47 -4.74 14.71
C PHE A 289 -13.05 -6.00 14.04
N ILE A 290 -13.74 -6.86 14.82
CA ILE A 290 -14.38 -8.09 14.35
C ILE A 290 -15.77 -7.79 13.70
N SER A 291 -16.48 -6.78 14.19
CA SER A 291 -17.88 -6.48 13.85
C SER A 291 -18.07 -5.75 12.52
N GLN A 292 -17.00 -5.31 11.84
CA GLN A 292 -17.09 -4.78 10.48
C GLN A 292 -17.49 -5.83 9.42
N THR A 293 -17.86 -7.05 9.82
CA THR A 293 -18.20 -8.18 8.92
C THR A 293 -19.69 -8.41 8.65
N GLN A 294 -20.59 -7.48 8.96
CA GLN A 294 -22.02 -7.65 8.65
C GLN A 294 -22.60 -6.48 7.85
N ILE A 295 -22.21 -6.36 6.59
CA ILE A 295 -23.12 -5.85 5.55
C ILE A 295 -23.09 -6.86 4.39
N PRO A 296 -23.96 -7.88 4.38
CA PRO A 296 -24.30 -8.58 3.17
C PRO A 296 -25.16 -7.63 2.32
N ASN A 297 -24.66 -7.29 1.13
CA ASN A 297 -25.43 -6.59 0.10
C ASN A 297 -26.79 -7.26 -0.11
N SER A 298 -27.87 -6.47 0.03
CA SER A 298 -29.14 -6.71 -0.65
C SER A 298 -29.06 -6.20 -2.07
#